data_AF-E6J3Y6-F1
#
_entry.id   AF-E6J3Y6-F1
#
_cell.length_a   1.000
_cell.length_b   1.000
_cell.length_c   1.000
_cell.angle_alpha   90.00
_cell.angle_beta   90.00
_cell.angle_gamma   90.00
#
_symmetry.space_group_name_H-M   'P 1'
#
loop_
_entity.id
_entity.type
_entity.pdbx_description
1 polymer ?
#
loop_
_entity_poly.entity_id
_entity_poly.type
_entity_poly.pdbx_seq_one_letter_code
_entity_poly.pdbx_strand_id
1 'polypeptide(L)'
;MKKKSLFSLLTLVVMLVALAACGSKVNKNGVPNILKDKYTGYSTSPGYDSSIFSEGGSELAFDKKENKITNLNTNESKYFKVFPKDKLNSKAKGVLVKHEEELKGKDYFVIAVDNDKKTITDNLLYGVVLSDGGNTIRIFEFESGAKAPNYLYDFTGKTNK
;
A
#
# COMPACT_ATOMS: atom_id res chain seq x y z
N MET A 1 -43.99 37.87 7.25
CA MET A 1 -43.52 36.47 7.15
C MET A 1 -43.31 36.12 5.68
N LYS A 2 -42.11 35.74 5.26
CA LYS A 2 -41.82 34.93 4.05
C LYS A 2 -40.35 34.47 4.12
N LYS A 3 -40.14 33.24 3.68
CA LYS A 3 -39.21 32.22 4.21
C LYS A 3 -37.73 32.46 3.91
N LYS A 4 -36.89 32.04 4.86
CA LYS A 4 -35.44 31.82 4.72
C LYS A 4 -35.19 30.61 3.81
N SER A 5 -34.24 30.73 2.88
CA SER A 5 -33.67 29.63 2.08
C SER A 5 -32.15 29.82 2.15
N LEU A 6 -31.43 29.37 3.19
CA LEU A 6 -30.96 28.00 3.47
C LEU A 6 -30.28 27.30 2.28
N PHE A 7 -28.99 27.02 2.51
CA PHE A 7 -28.08 26.09 1.85
C PHE A 7 -27.51 26.47 0.47
N SER A 8 -26.38 27.19 0.49
CA SER A 8 -25.39 27.12 -0.59
C SER A 8 -24.13 26.44 -0.07
N LEU A 9 -23.61 25.52 -0.89
CA LEU A 9 -22.36 24.76 -0.77
C LEU A 9 -22.33 23.64 0.27
N LEU A 10 -23.06 22.56 -0.04
CA LEU A 10 -22.72 21.21 0.41
C LEU A 10 -21.37 20.83 -0.22
N THR A 11 -20.29 20.90 0.57
CA THR A 11 -18.96 20.41 0.21
C THR A 11 -19.03 18.90 -0.02
N LEU A 12 -19.02 18.49 -1.29
CA LEU A 12 -18.99 17.10 -1.70
C LEU A 12 -17.58 16.53 -1.48
N VAL A 13 -17.21 16.26 -0.22
CA VAL A 13 -16.06 15.41 0.11
C VAL A 13 -16.54 13.96 -0.02
N VAL A 14 -16.46 13.40 -1.22
CA VAL A 14 -16.59 11.95 -1.40
C VAL A 14 -15.27 11.31 -0.94
N MET A 15 -15.06 11.24 0.38
CA MET A 15 -14.13 10.27 0.98
C MET A 15 -14.92 8.99 1.26
N LEU A 16 -15.22 8.25 0.19
CA LEU A 16 -15.54 6.83 0.31
C LEU A 16 -14.21 6.06 0.20
N VAL A 17 -13.39 6.20 1.24
CA VAL A 17 -12.30 5.25 1.47
C VAL A 17 -12.98 4.08 2.17
N ALA A 18 -13.26 3.01 1.43
CA ALA A 18 -13.71 1.76 2.02
C ALA A 18 -12.57 1.18 2.89
N LEU A 19 -12.40 1.70 4.11
CA LEU A 19 -11.64 1.09 5.18
C LEU A 19 -12.50 -0.04 5.74
N ALA A 20 -12.35 -1.23 5.17
CA ALA A 20 -12.85 -2.45 5.80
C ALA A 20 -11.86 -2.91 6.89
N ALA A 21 -11.74 -2.12 7.96
CA ALA A 21 -11.39 -2.47 9.34
C ALA A 21 -11.30 -1.16 10.16
N CYS A 22 -11.93 -1.13 11.33
CA CYS A 22 -12.03 0.07 12.17
C CYS A 22 -10.64 0.61 12.61
N GLY A 23 -10.34 1.89 12.33
CA GLY A 23 -9.52 2.72 13.23
C GLY A 23 -8.44 3.61 12.61
N SER A 24 -7.88 3.28 11.46
CA SER A 24 -6.66 3.97 10.99
C SER A 24 -6.98 5.16 10.08
N LYS A 25 -7.05 6.38 10.63
CA LYS A 25 -7.10 7.61 9.79
C LYS A 25 -6.00 7.55 8.72
N VAL A 26 -6.33 7.81 7.47
CA VAL A 26 -5.36 7.91 6.36
C VAL A 26 -4.94 9.37 6.17
N ASN A 27 -3.74 9.60 5.63
CA ASN A 27 -3.30 10.93 5.23
C ASN A 27 -3.91 11.35 3.87
N LYS A 28 -3.62 12.58 3.43
CA LYS A 28 -4.12 13.13 2.14
C LYS A 28 -3.74 12.31 0.90
N ASN A 29 -2.73 11.46 1.00
CA ASN A 29 -2.23 10.60 -0.07
C ASN A 29 -2.74 9.15 0.06
N GLY A 30 -3.72 8.91 0.96
CA GLY A 30 -4.32 7.59 1.20
C GLY A 30 -3.47 6.64 2.05
N VAL A 31 -2.32 7.09 2.58
CA VAL A 31 -1.43 6.25 3.38
C VAL A 31 -1.96 6.14 4.82
N PRO A 32 -2.10 4.92 5.39
CA PRO A 32 -2.53 4.78 6.78
C PRO A 32 -1.55 5.45 7.74
N ASN A 33 -2.07 6.25 8.69
CA ASN A 33 -1.22 6.93 9.68
C ASN A 33 -0.51 5.96 10.65
N ILE A 34 -1.02 4.73 10.78
CA ILE A 34 -0.40 3.68 11.58
C ILE A 34 0.87 3.09 10.94
N LEU A 35 1.09 3.32 9.63
CA LEU A 35 2.33 2.93 8.96
C LEU A 35 3.51 3.65 9.62
N LYS A 36 4.50 2.88 10.04
CA LYS A 36 5.72 3.37 10.69
C LYS A 36 6.74 3.76 9.63
N ASP A 37 7.69 4.59 10.03
CA ASP A 37 8.63 5.17 9.08
C ASP A 37 9.70 4.16 8.65
N LYS A 38 9.85 3.03 9.37
CA LYS A 38 10.90 2.04 9.09
C LYS A 38 10.54 0.65 9.56
N TYR A 39 10.93 -0.35 8.79
CA TYR A 39 10.81 -1.77 9.14
C TYR A 39 12.06 -2.53 8.73
N THR A 40 12.56 -3.39 9.61
CA THR A 40 13.61 -4.37 9.29
C THR A 40 12.95 -5.74 9.15
N GLY A 41 13.30 -6.47 8.10
CA GLY A 41 12.64 -7.73 7.79
C GLY A 41 13.38 -8.54 6.75
N TYR A 42 12.66 -9.49 6.17
CA TYR A 42 13.21 -10.48 5.24
C TYR A 42 12.17 -10.91 4.21
N SER A 43 12.61 -11.17 2.97
CA SER A 43 11.86 -11.89 1.93
C SER A 43 12.72 -13.01 1.34
N THR A 44 12.11 -14.18 1.07
CA THR A 44 12.80 -15.32 0.43
C THR A 44 13.00 -15.13 -1.08
N SER A 45 12.27 -14.21 -1.70
CA SER A 45 12.29 -13.99 -3.15
C SER A 45 12.25 -12.50 -3.45
N PRO A 46 12.89 -12.05 -4.54
CA PRO A 46 12.88 -10.65 -4.92
C PRO A 46 11.55 -10.29 -5.60
N GLY A 47 11.14 -9.04 -5.42
CA GLY A 47 10.04 -8.45 -6.17
C GLY A 47 10.43 -8.14 -7.60
N TYR A 48 9.43 -7.79 -8.40
CA TYR A 48 9.64 -7.29 -9.75
C TYR A 48 10.57 -6.07 -9.77
N ASP A 49 10.42 -5.13 -8.83
CA ASP A 49 11.39 -4.05 -8.62
C ASP A 49 12.39 -4.43 -7.52
N SER A 50 13.31 -5.34 -7.86
CA SER A 50 14.27 -5.94 -6.92
C SER A 50 15.25 -4.93 -6.32
N SER A 51 15.32 -3.72 -6.86
CA SER A 51 16.13 -2.62 -6.31
C SER A 51 15.58 -2.13 -4.96
N ILE A 52 14.25 -2.14 -4.80
CA ILE A 52 13.56 -1.81 -3.54
C ILE A 52 13.14 -3.07 -2.79
N PHE A 53 12.58 -4.04 -3.50
CA PHE A 53 12.04 -5.27 -2.94
C PHE A 53 13.03 -6.40 -3.16
N SER A 54 14.20 -6.30 -2.55
CA SER A 54 15.27 -7.29 -2.66
C SER A 54 14.94 -8.57 -1.88
N GLU A 55 15.49 -9.69 -2.36
CA GLU A 55 15.57 -10.91 -1.55
C GLU A 55 16.54 -10.71 -0.38
N GLY A 56 16.37 -11.54 0.66
CA GLY A 56 17.20 -11.48 1.84
C GLY A 56 16.70 -10.48 2.89
N GLY A 57 17.60 -10.12 3.81
CA GLY A 57 17.33 -9.15 4.86
C GLY A 57 17.33 -7.73 4.29
N SER A 58 16.34 -6.92 4.67
CA SER A 58 16.25 -5.52 4.23
C SER A 58 15.65 -4.62 5.29
N GLU A 59 16.06 -3.36 5.28
CA GLU A 59 15.46 -2.26 6.03
C GLU A 59 14.77 -1.30 5.07
N LEU A 60 13.43 -1.23 5.16
CA LEU A 60 12.59 -0.38 4.32
C LEU A 60 12.16 0.85 5.09
N ALA A 61 12.50 2.03 4.56
CA ALA A 61 12.08 3.32 5.09
C ALA A 61 10.93 3.92 4.24
N PHE A 62 9.94 4.49 4.91
CA PHE A 62 8.74 5.06 4.29
C PHE A 62 8.65 6.57 4.56
N ASP A 63 8.80 7.36 3.50
CA ASP A 63 8.42 8.77 3.54
C ASP A 63 6.94 8.90 3.14
N LYS A 64 6.07 9.03 4.15
CA LYS A 64 4.62 9.18 3.97
C LYS A 64 4.20 10.53 3.38
N LYS A 65 5.05 11.56 3.49
CA LYS A 65 4.76 12.91 2.97
C LYS A 65 5.04 12.94 1.47
N GLU A 66 6.17 12.40 1.07
CA GLU A 66 6.60 12.32 -0.32
C GLU A 66 6.15 11.08 -1.06
N ASN A 67 5.54 10.12 -0.35
CA ASN A 67 5.23 8.79 -0.86
C ASN A 67 6.46 8.13 -1.48
N LYS A 68 7.55 8.01 -0.72
CA LYS A 68 8.73 7.25 -1.12
C LYS A 68 8.94 6.03 -0.25
N ILE A 69 9.43 4.96 -0.86
CA ILE A 69 10.01 3.81 -0.17
C ILE A 69 11.47 3.77 -0.53
N THR A 70 12.33 3.66 0.48
CA THR A 70 13.77 3.50 0.33
C THR A 70 14.17 2.16 0.92
N ASN A 71 14.89 1.35 0.16
CA ASN A 71 15.59 0.20 0.72
C ASN A 71 16.98 0.66 1.15
N LEU A 72 17.22 0.69 2.45
CA LEU A 72 18.45 1.21 3.04
C LEU A 72 19.65 0.27 2.84
N ASN A 73 19.41 -0.99 2.49
CA ASN A 73 20.48 -1.92 2.16
C ASN A 73 21.03 -1.69 0.75
N THR A 74 20.17 -1.30 -0.21
CA THR A 74 20.56 -1.00 -1.60
C THR A 74 20.79 0.49 -1.84
N ASN A 75 20.34 1.36 -0.92
CA ASN A 75 20.27 2.82 -1.07
C ASN A 75 19.38 3.30 -2.23
N GLU A 76 18.51 2.43 -2.74
CA GLU A 76 17.58 2.77 -3.82
C GLU A 76 16.28 3.32 -3.25
N SER A 77 15.65 4.24 -4.00
CA SER A 77 14.38 4.86 -3.62
C SER A 77 13.40 4.92 -4.79
N LYS A 78 12.14 4.58 -4.52
CA LYS A 78 11.04 4.69 -5.48
C LYS A 78 9.90 5.49 -4.88
N TYR A 79 9.12 6.14 -5.73
CA TYR A 79 7.82 6.63 -5.33
C TYR A 79 6.84 5.47 -5.23
N PHE A 80 5.86 5.59 -4.35
CA PHE A 80 4.72 4.68 -4.29
C PHE A 80 3.40 5.45 -4.42
N LYS A 81 2.36 4.78 -4.89
CA LYS A 81 0.99 5.32 -4.93
C LYS A 81 0.05 4.34 -4.28
N VAL A 82 -0.83 4.82 -3.41
CA VAL A 82 -1.90 4.01 -2.83
C VAL A 82 -3.10 3.99 -3.80
N PHE A 83 -3.62 2.80 -4.07
CA PHE A 83 -4.79 2.62 -4.93
C PHE A 83 -6.02 2.26 -4.10
N PRO A 84 -7.06 3.12 -4.10
CA PRO A 84 -8.38 2.75 -3.59
C PRO A 84 -8.96 1.58 -4.41
N LYS A 85 -9.60 0.62 -3.74
CA LYS A 85 -10.15 -0.59 -4.38
C LYS A 85 -11.11 -0.28 -5.54
N ASP A 86 -11.91 0.78 -5.43
CA ASP A 86 -12.86 1.21 -6.45
C ASP A 86 -12.17 1.79 -7.70
N LYS A 87 -10.95 2.32 -7.56
CA LYS A 87 -10.15 2.94 -8.64
C LYS A 87 -9.25 1.98 -9.39
N LEU A 88 -9.15 0.73 -8.94
CA LEU A 88 -8.40 -0.31 -9.65
C LEU A 88 -9.11 -0.75 -10.93
N ASN A 89 -8.32 -1.08 -11.95
CA ASN A 89 -8.77 -1.70 -13.19
C ASN A 89 -9.33 -3.11 -12.91
N SER A 90 -10.06 -3.68 -13.88
CA SER A 90 -10.75 -4.97 -13.70
C SER A 90 -9.80 -6.13 -13.43
N LYS A 91 -8.60 -6.13 -14.02
CA LYS A 91 -7.58 -7.18 -13.79
C LYS A 91 -7.10 -7.14 -12.34
N ALA A 92 -6.73 -5.95 -11.86
CA ALA A 92 -6.29 -5.72 -10.48
C ALA A 92 -7.38 -6.06 -9.46
N LYS A 93 -8.65 -5.72 -9.75
CA LYS A 93 -9.79 -6.14 -8.92
C LYS A 93 -9.94 -7.65 -8.84
N GLY A 94 -9.79 -8.36 -9.97
CA GLY A 94 -9.83 -9.81 -10.01
C GLY A 94 -8.73 -10.46 -9.18
N VAL A 95 -7.53 -9.89 -9.19
CA VAL A 95 -6.40 -10.32 -8.34
C VAL A 95 -6.70 -10.12 -6.86
N LEU A 96 -7.24 -8.96 -6.46
CA LEU A 96 -7.63 -8.72 -5.06
C LEU A 96 -8.69 -9.68 -4.54
N VAL A 97 -9.60 -10.16 -5.40
CA VAL A 97 -10.60 -11.17 -4.99
C VAL A 97 -9.92 -12.50 -4.61
N LYS A 98 -8.84 -12.89 -5.29
CA LYS A 98 -8.10 -14.11 -4.94
C LYS A 98 -7.43 -14.03 -3.57
N HIS A 99 -7.01 -12.83 -3.16
CA HIS A 99 -6.40 -12.57 -1.86
C HIS A 99 -7.41 -12.09 -0.80
N GLU A 100 -8.72 -12.18 -1.06
CA GLU A 100 -9.73 -11.65 -0.14
C GLU A 100 -9.61 -12.27 1.25
N GLU A 101 -9.44 -13.59 1.35
CA GLU A 101 -9.28 -14.29 2.64
C GLU A 101 -8.02 -13.82 3.39
N GLU A 102 -6.95 -13.49 2.68
CA GLU A 102 -5.71 -13.00 3.27
C GLU A 102 -5.81 -11.55 3.75
N LEU A 103 -6.74 -10.77 3.20
CA LEU A 103 -6.85 -9.32 3.44
C LEU A 103 -8.06 -8.96 4.33
N LYS A 104 -9.10 -9.79 4.35
CA LYS A 104 -10.35 -9.52 5.06
C LYS A 104 -10.11 -9.36 6.56
N GLY A 105 -10.61 -8.25 7.09
CA GLY A 105 -10.50 -7.92 8.52
C GLY A 105 -9.11 -7.45 8.96
N LYS A 106 -8.17 -7.21 8.04
CA LYS A 106 -6.83 -6.69 8.34
C LYS A 106 -6.72 -5.21 7.95
N ASP A 107 -5.82 -4.49 8.62
CA ASP A 107 -5.41 -3.16 8.18
C ASP A 107 -4.50 -3.30 6.96
N TYR A 108 -5.03 -3.11 5.75
CA TYR A 108 -4.25 -3.21 4.53
C TYR A 108 -4.50 -2.06 3.56
N PHE A 109 -3.54 -1.88 2.67
CA PHE A 109 -3.64 -0.98 1.52
C PHE A 109 -2.85 -1.56 0.34
N VAL A 110 -3.15 -1.07 -0.85
CA VAL A 110 -2.56 -1.56 -2.10
C VAL A 110 -1.69 -0.47 -2.69
N ILE A 111 -0.47 -0.83 -3.09
CA ILE A 111 0.48 0.12 -3.70
C ILE A 111 1.01 -0.37 -5.05
N ALA A 112 1.49 0.57 -5.86
CA ALA A 112 2.50 0.32 -6.88
C ALA A 112 3.67 1.27 -6.69
N VAL A 113 4.83 0.93 -7.26
CA VAL A 113 6.06 1.71 -7.16
C VAL A 113 6.63 2.04 -8.55
N ASP A 114 7.30 3.19 -8.67
CA ASP A 114 8.05 3.59 -9.87
C ASP A 114 9.06 4.71 -9.54
N ASN A 115 9.96 5.03 -10.47
CA ASN A 115 10.91 6.13 -10.41
C ASN A 115 10.25 7.52 -10.48
N ASP A 116 9.07 7.63 -11.11
CA ASP A 116 8.29 8.88 -11.20
C ASP A 116 6.85 8.67 -10.73
N LYS A 117 6.35 9.57 -9.86
CA LYS A 117 4.95 9.56 -9.38
C LYS A 117 3.93 9.54 -10.52
N LYS A 118 4.26 10.14 -11.68
CA LYS A 118 3.34 10.30 -12.81
C LYS A 118 3.15 9.02 -13.63
N THR A 119 4.10 8.10 -13.57
CA THR A 119 4.10 6.87 -14.39
C THR A 119 3.51 5.67 -13.63
N ILE A 120 3.25 5.81 -12.32
CA ILE A 120 2.69 4.72 -11.50
C ILE A 120 1.28 4.33 -11.99
N THR A 121 1.16 3.10 -12.48
CA THR A 121 -0.08 2.44 -12.90
C THR A 121 -0.44 1.28 -11.98
N ASP A 122 -1.62 0.68 -12.16
CA ASP A 122 -2.12 -0.46 -11.39
C ASP A 122 -1.86 -1.82 -12.08
N ASN A 123 -0.79 -1.91 -12.88
CA ASN A 123 -0.41 -3.12 -13.61
C ASN A 123 0.42 -4.10 -12.77
N LEU A 124 1.21 -3.58 -11.83
CA LEU A 124 2.04 -4.34 -10.90
C LEU A 124 1.81 -3.77 -9.51
N LEU A 125 1.11 -4.55 -8.69
CA LEU A 125 0.60 -4.11 -7.41
C LEU A 125 1.20 -4.96 -6.29
N TYR A 126 1.34 -4.35 -5.12
CA TYR A 126 1.74 -4.99 -3.89
C TYR A 126 0.65 -4.79 -2.84
N GLY A 127 0.34 -5.86 -2.10
CA GLY A 127 -0.46 -5.78 -0.89
C GLY A 127 0.42 -5.40 0.28
N VAL A 128 0.02 -4.39 1.06
CA VAL A 128 0.68 -4.03 2.32
C VAL A 128 -0.28 -4.25 3.46
N VAL A 129 0.05 -5.17 4.35
CA VAL A 129 -0.73 -5.51 5.54
C VAL A 129 0.02 -5.02 6.77
N LEU A 130 -0.67 -4.26 7.61
CA LEU A 130 -0.19 -3.78 8.89
C LEU A 130 -0.87 -4.55 10.02
N SER A 131 -0.10 -4.86 11.04
CA SER A 131 -0.59 -5.52 12.26
C SER A 131 0.15 -5.00 13.48
N ASP A 132 -0.31 -5.38 14.67
CA ASP A 132 0.29 -4.95 15.94
C ASP A 132 0.40 -3.41 16.05
N GLY A 133 -0.71 -2.70 15.80
CA GLY A 133 -0.73 -1.23 15.83
C GLY A 133 0.19 -0.56 14.79
N GLY A 134 0.49 -1.30 13.71
CA GLY A 134 1.42 -0.90 12.65
C GLY A 134 2.89 -1.26 12.92
N ASN A 135 3.23 -1.89 14.05
CA ASN A 135 4.62 -2.27 14.34
C ASN A 135 5.11 -3.47 13.53
N THR A 136 4.19 -4.23 12.92
CA THR A 136 4.51 -5.33 11.99
C THR A 136 3.93 -5.04 10.61
N ILE A 137 4.71 -5.30 9.57
CA ILE A 137 4.35 -5.13 8.16
C ILE A 137 4.55 -6.44 7.39
N ARG A 138 3.63 -6.78 6.50
CA ARG A 138 3.82 -7.75 5.42
C ARG A 138 3.62 -7.03 4.08
N ILE A 139 4.56 -7.17 3.15
CA ILE A 139 4.47 -6.61 1.79
C ILE A 139 4.63 -7.76 0.82
N PHE A 140 3.62 -8.01 -0.01
CA PHE A 140 3.67 -9.10 -0.97
C PHE A 140 3.28 -8.65 -2.37
N GLU A 141 3.99 -9.16 -3.37
CA GLU A 141 3.72 -8.91 -4.79
C GLU A 141 2.47 -9.70 -5.21
N PHE A 142 1.49 -9.02 -5.79
CA PHE A 142 0.37 -9.71 -6.41
C PHE A 142 0.76 -10.29 -7.77
N GLU A 143 0.12 -11.38 -8.19
CA GLU A 143 0.53 -12.06 -9.41
C GLU A 143 0.30 -11.18 -10.66
N SER A 144 1.37 -10.89 -11.40
CA SER A 144 1.32 -10.01 -12.59
C SER A 144 1.40 -10.76 -13.94
N GLY A 145 1.61 -12.08 -13.95
CA GLY A 145 1.79 -12.88 -15.17
C GLY A 145 2.42 -14.25 -14.90
N ALA A 146 3.28 -14.74 -15.81
CA ALA A 146 3.84 -16.10 -15.87
C ALA A 146 4.87 -16.48 -14.78
N LYS A 147 4.99 -15.70 -13.70
CA LYS A 147 5.83 -16.11 -12.56
C LYS A 147 5.09 -17.18 -11.77
N ALA A 148 5.78 -18.26 -11.42
CA ALA A 148 5.23 -19.27 -10.54
C ALA A 148 4.88 -18.63 -9.19
N PRO A 149 3.73 -18.95 -8.56
CA PRO A 149 3.27 -18.31 -7.33
C PRO A 149 4.27 -18.37 -6.16
N ASN A 150 5.15 -19.37 -6.17
CA ASN A 150 6.18 -19.57 -5.14
C ASN A 150 7.45 -18.71 -5.31
N TYR A 151 7.49 -17.81 -6.30
CA TYR A 151 8.61 -16.90 -6.55
C TYR A 151 8.18 -15.43 -6.52
N LEU A 152 7.15 -15.13 -5.72
CA LEU A 152 6.67 -13.77 -5.50
C LEU A 152 7.31 -13.22 -4.23
N TYR A 153 7.58 -11.92 -4.24
CA TYR A 153 8.05 -11.22 -3.05
C TYR A 153 7.02 -11.33 -1.94
N ASP A 154 7.48 -11.67 -0.74
CA ASP A 154 6.67 -11.72 0.47
C ASP A 154 7.55 -11.35 1.67
N PHE A 155 7.70 -10.05 1.88
CA PHE A 155 8.48 -9.50 2.96
C PHE A 155 7.68 -9.41 4.23
N THR A 156 8.25 -9.88 5.33
CA THR A 156 7.74 -9.61 6.68
C THR A 156 8.78 -8.84 7.48
N GLY A 157 8.35 -7.72 8.08
CA GLY A 157 9.22 -6.84 8.84
C GLY A 157 8.58 -6.30 10.10
N LYS A 158 9.42 -5.81 11.00
CA LYS A 158 9.03 -5.19 12.28
C LYS A 158 9.77 -3.88 12.49
N THR A 159 9.17 -2.98 13.27
CA THR A 159 9.90 -1.83 13.80
C THR A 159 10.93 -2.29 14.81
N ASN A 160 12.15 -1.77 14.74
CA ASN A 160 13.09 -1.91 15.84
C ASN A 160 12.60 -1.05 17.02
N LYS A 161 12.67 -1.59 18.24
CA LYS A 161 12.35 -0.87 19.48
C LYS A 161 13.43 0.15 19.80
#